data_AF-A0A819MYR9-F1
#
_entry.id   AF-A0A819MYR9-F1
#
_cell.length_a   1.000
_cell.length_b   1.000
_cell.length_c   1.000
_cell.angle_alpha   90.00
_cell.angle_beta   90.00
_cell.angle_gamma   90.00
#
_symmetry.space_group_name_H-M   'P 1'
#
loop_
_entity.id
_entity.type
_entity.pdbx_description
1 polymer ?
#
loop_
_entity_poly.entity_id
_entity_poly.type
_entity_poly.pdbx_seq_one_letter_code
_entity_poly.pdbx_strand_id
1 'polypeptide(L)'
;VELDGSRLFRDRIYQQHGLIHPIIRQKSSSEGRTSHDLLLAYIIDNKRFTDEDREEIHDAINEINNYTNSYLNKTTKLQWPLVHVSYLYYDEVTTKNLNSIQINATSIDSLSPTYELIENNFIAQLKILRQMDIHITGPGSGQMYQTFLSDGSITINLGGIKPRKLENIDKAYSSYLEQYMTSGTPYIKGLYYPINERQKGIKKDEVIKLIQQASKLILEGFSLPVNAHDNLAPDGQLFVEMCEKDKEFCSQVTTRTSDRNSDCLDFWVEDFVHEHRQWQVGGFIENDRNISCPFNHSLLHELREKYRIKHKPLDH
;
A
#
# COMPACT_ATOMS: atom_id res chain seq x y z
N VAL A 1 5.17 -7.21 25.48
CA VAL A 1 5.34 -7.69 24.10
C VAL A 1 4.07 -7.31 23.37
N GLU A 2 4.12 -6.28 22.54
CA GLU A 2 2.98 -5.95 21.69
C GLU A 2 2.82 -7.10 20.68
N LEU A 3 1.64 -7.70 20.61
CA LEU A 3 1.39 -8.83 19.73
C LEU A 3 1.35 -8.32 18.29
N ASP A 4 2.30 -8.75 17.45
CA ASP A 4 2.25 -8.54 16.01
C ASP A 4 1.20 -9.48 15.39
N GLY A 5 -0.08 -9.11 15.55
CA GLY A 5 -1.23 -9.88 15.09
C GLY A 5 -1.19 -10.12 13.59
N SER A 6 -0.69 -9.16 12.82
CA SER A 6 -0.55 -9.25 11.37
C SER A 6 0.44 -10.35 10.95
N ARG A 7 1.57 -10.48 11.65
CA ARG A 7 2.57 -11.52 11.42
C ARG A 7 2.05 -12.89 11.83
N LEU A 8 1.40 -12.99 12.99
CA LEU A 8 0.79 -14.22 13.46
C LEU A 8 -0.28 -14.72 12.47
N PHE A 9 -1.10 -13.82 11.93
CA PHE A 9 -2.09 -14.16 10.91
C PHE A 9 -1.41 -14.66 9.63
N ARG A 10 -0.42 -13.93 9.10
CA ARG A 10 0.36 -14.34 7.94
C ARG A 10 0.94 -15.73 8.11
N ASP A 11 1.67 -15.96 9.20
CA ASP A 11 2.40 -17.21 9.42
C ASP A 11 1.44 -18.39 9.53
N ARG A 12 0.28 -18.21 10.19
CA ARG A 12 -0.79 -19.22 10.23
C ARG A 12 -1.34 -19.55 8.85
N ILE A 13 -1.55 -18.55 7.99
CA ILE A 13 -2.04 -18.76 6.63
C ILE A 13 -1.02 -19.56 5.80
N TYR A 14 0.26 -19.22 5.86
CA TYR A 14 1.32 -20.01 5.18
C TYR A 14 1.38 -21.45 5.70
N GLN A 15 1.37 -21.63 7.03
CA GLN A 15 1.39 -22.95 7.67
C GLN A 15 0.17 -23.79 7.29
N GLN A 16 -1.03 -23.20 7.36
CA GLN A 16 -2.29 -23.86 7.01
C GLN A 16 -2.33 -24.31 5.54
N HIS A 17 -1.52 -23.72 4.66
CA HIS A 17 -1.43 -24.14 3.26
C HIS A 17 -0.18 -24.98 2.95
N GLY A 18 0.57 -25.43 3.97
CA GLY A 18 1.79 -26.23 3.79
C GLY A 18 2.88 -25.49 3.00
N LEU A 19 2.87 -24.15 3.05
CA LEU A 19 3.83 -23.31 2.34
C LEU A 19 4.99 -22.94 3.27
N ILE A 20 6.21 -22.90 2.72
CA ILE A 20 7.36 -22.35 3.46
C ILE A 20 7.03 -20.91 3.84
N HIS A 21 7.30 -20.56 5.10
CA HIS A 21 7.09 -19.23 5.65
C HIS A 21 7.84 -18.13 4.87
N PRO A 22 7.31 -16.90 4.85
CA PRO A 22 8.04 -15.73 4.38
C PRO A 22 9.36 -15.52 5.11
N ILE A 23 10.28 -14.81 4.47
CA ILE A 23 11.60 -14.52 5.05
C ILE A 23 11.36 -13.65 6.29
N ILE A 24 11.91 -14.07 7.43
CA ILE A 24 11.83 -13.37 8.70
C ILE A 24 13.10 -12.53 8.89
N ARG A 25 12.93 -11.28 9.29
CA ARG A 25 13.99 -10.32 9.60
C ARG A 25 13.66 -9.65 10.93
N GLN A 26 14.65 -9.52 11.79
CA GLN A 26 14.41 -9.13 13.18
C GLN A 26 14.62 -7.63 13.42
N LYS A 27 15.69 -7.06 12.89
CA LYS A 27 16.11 -5.68 13.20
C LYS A 27 16.13 -4.77 11.99
N SER A 28 16.47 -5.30 10.81
CA SER A 28 16.61 -4.51 9.58
C SER A 28 16.10 -5.23 8.35
N SER A 29 15.53 -4.47 7.40
CA SER A 29 15.15 -4.99 6.07
C SER A 29 16.32 -5.55 5.24
N SER A 30 17.54 -5.08 5.53
CA SER A 30 18.77 -5.50 4.84
C SER A 30 19.42 -6.75 5.45
N GLU A 31 18.82 -7.34 6.49
CA GLU A 31 19.33 -8.59 7.06
C GLU A 31 19.41 -9.71 6.03
N GLY A 32 20.62 -10.28 5.89
CA GLY A 32 20.92 -11.32 4.94
C GLY A 32 20.98 -10.87 3.48
N ARG A 33 20.98 -9.55 3.20
CA ARG A 33 21.06 -9.00 1.85
C ARG A 33 22.43 -8.39 1.55
N THR A 34 22.77 -8.33 0.27
CA THR A 34 23.91 -7.58 -0.25
C THR A 34 23.46 -6.52 -1.25
N SER A 35 24.32 -5.53 -1.53
CA SER A 35 24.04 -4.50 -2.54
C SER A 35 23.88 -5.02 -3.97
N HIS A 36 24.22 -6.29 -4.21
CA HIS A 36 24.17 -6.94 -5.52
C HIS A 36 22.97 -7.88 -5.67
N ASP A 37 22.17 -8.06 -4.62
CA ASP A 37 21.00 -8.91 -4.68
C ASP A 37 19.97 -8.32 -5.66
N LEU A 38 19.39 -9.19 -6.49
CA LEU A 38 18.29 -8.83 -7.37
C LEU A 38 17.00 -8.79 -6.56
N LEU A 39 16.35 -7.63 -6.50
CA LEU A 39 15.05 -7.49 -5.87
C LEU A 39 13.92 -7.82 -6.84
N LEU A 40 12.89 -8.50 -6.34
CA LEU A 40 11.68 -8.82 -7.10
C LEU A 40 10.56 -7.84 -6.76
N ALA A 41 10.14 -7.08 -7.78
CA ALA A 41 9.05 -6.12 -7.69
C ALA A 41 7.85 -6.59 -8.52
N TYR A 42 6.65 -6.45 -7.96
CA TYR A 42 5.42 -6.79 -8.66
C TYR A 42 4.43 -5.64 -8.60
N ILE A 43 4.00 -5.19 -9.78
CA ILE A 43 2.88 -4.25 -9.93
C ILE A 43 1.63 -5.06 -10.17
N ILE A 44 0.67 -4.90 -9.27
CA ILE A 44 -0.59 -5.61 -9.37
C ILE A 44 -1.62 -4.74 -10.06
N ASP A 45 -2.23 -5.28 -11.12
CA ASP A 45 -3.28 -4.60 -11.86
C ASP A 45 -4.41 -4.19 -10.93
N ASN A 46 -4.94 -3.00 -11.19
CA ASN A 46 -6.04 -2.44 -10.43
C ASN A 46 -7.01 -1.77 -11.39
N LYS A 47 -8.30 -2.09 -11.27
CA LYS A 47 -9.39 -1.47 -12.04
C LYS A 47 -9.49 0.07 -11.89
N ARG A 48 -8.76 0.67 -10.95
CA ARG A 48 -8.68 2.13 -10.75
C ARG A 48 -7.61 2.80 -11.59
N PHE A 49 -6.70 2.04 -12.21
CA PHE A 49 -5.78 2.58 -13.20
C PHE A 49 -6.54 2.81 -14.50
N THR A 50 -6.35 3.98 -15.10
CA THR A 50 -6.79 4.25 -16.48
C THR A 50 -5.85 3.57 -17.47
N ASP A 51 -6.17 3.60 -18.75
CA ASP A 51 -5.29 3.04 -19.78
C ASP A 51 -4.00 3.84 -19.91
N GLU A 52 -4.07 5.16 -19.73
CA GLU A 52 -2.91 6.05 -19.67
C GLU A 52 -2.04 5.77 -18.43
N ASP A 53 -2.67 5.53 -17.26
CA ASP A 53 -1.94 5.10 -16.05
C ASP A 53 -1.17 3.78 -16.32
N ARG A 54 -1.77 2.82 -17.03
CA ARG A 54 -1.14 1.54 -17.38
C ARG A 54 0.02 1.72 -18.36
N GLU A 55 -0.11 2.59 -19.36
CA GLU A 55 0.97 2.91 -20.31
C GLU A 55 2.19 3.45 -19.57
N GLU A 56 1.99 4.46 -18.72
CA GLU A 56 3.06 5.07 -17.90
C GLU A 56 3.72 4.06 -16.96
N ILE A 57 2.94 3.12 -16.40
CA ILE A 57 3.45 2.02 -15.58
C ILE A 57 4.28 1.03 -16.41
N HIS A 58 3.81 0.65 -17.60
CA HIS A 58 4.54 -0.28 -18.48
C HIS A 58 5.85 0.32 -18.97
N ASP A 59 5.87 1.60 -19.29
CA ASP A 59 7.10 2.30 -19.65
C ASP A 59 8.10 2.32 -18.48
N ALA A 60 7.63 2.49 -17.25
CA ALA A 60 8.46 2.43 -16.06
C ALA A 60 9.06 1.02 -15.86
N ILE A 61 8.25 -0.02 -16.04
CA ILE A 61 8.71 -1.43 -16.00
C ILE A 61 9.81 -1.66 -17.04
N ASN A 62 9.57 -1.25 -18.28
CA ASN A 62 10.49 -1.45 -19.39
C ASN A 62 11.84 -0.76 -19.11
N GLU A 63 11.82 0.48 -18.61
CA GLU A 63 13.04 1.23 -18.29
C GLU A 63 13.86 0.55 -17.18
N ILE A 64 13.22 0.15 -16.08
CA ILE A 64 13.90 -0.51 -14.95
C ILE A 64 14.47 -1.86 -15.36
N ASN A 65 13.68 -2.68 -16.06
CA ASN A 65 14.12 -4.01 -16.50
C ASN A 65 15.24 -3.92 -17.53
N ASN A 66 15.20 -2.95 -18.45
CA ASN A 66 16.28 -2.72 -19.40
C ASN A 66 17.58 -2.31 -18.69
N TYR A 67 17.50 -1.45 -17.67
CA TYR A 67 18.65 -1.11 -16.83
C TYR A 67 19.24 -2.36 -16.15
N THR A 68 18.39 -3.14 -15.45
CA THR A 68 18.79 -4.36 -14.75
C THR A 68 19.43 -5.38 -15.70
N ASN A 69 18.82 -5.63 -16.86
CA ASN A 69 19.34 -6.55 -17.87
C ASN A 69 20.64 -6.06 -18.50
N SER A 70 20.78 -4.76 -18.74
CA SER A 70 22.03 -4.19 -19.28
C SER A 70 23.19 -4.35 -18.29
N TYR A 71 22.91 -4.16 -17.00
CA TYR A 71 23.90 -4.32 -15.94
C TYR A 71 24.32 -5.78 -15.76
N LEU A 72 23.39 -6.72 -15.72
CA LEU A 72 23.71 -8.15 -15.60
C LEU A 72 24.63 -8.67 -16.72
N ASN A 73 24.66 -7.97 -17.86
CA ASN A 73 25.49 -8.29 -19.01
C ASN A 73 26.80 -7.49 -19.11
N LYS A 74 27.09 -6.56 -18.19
CA LYS A 74 28.25 -5.66 -18.25
C LYS A 74 28.93 -5.48 -16.89
N THR A 75 30.25 -5.30 -16.90
CA THR A 75 31.06 -4.93 -15.72
C THR A 75 31.12 -3.41 -15.52
N THR A 76 29.96 -2.76 -15.39
CA THR A 76 29.88 -1.33 -15.02
C THR A 76 29.59 -1.17 -13.53
N LYS A 77 29.70 0.05 -13.00
CA LYS A 77 29.32 0.37 -11.60
C LYS A 77 27.80 0.56 -11.50
N LEU A 78 27.16 -0.05 -10.50
CA LEU A 78 25.73 0.15 -10.21
C LEU A 78 25.45 1.63 -9.94
N GLN A 79 24.49 2.18 -10.67
CA GLN A 79 23.93 3.50 -10.36
C GLN A 79 22.80 3.36 -9.33
N TRP A 80 21.95 2.35 -9.52
CA TRP A 80 20.83 2.00 -8.66
C TRP A 80 20.80 0.49 -8.39
N PRO A 81 20.15 0.05 -7.29
CA PRO A 81 19.89 -1.36 -7.01
C PRO A 81 19.27 -2.12 -8.19
N LEU A 82 19.59 -3.41 -8.32
CA LEU A 82 19.00 -4.28 -9.33
C LEU A 82 17.58 -4.68 -8.94
N VAL A 83 16.63 -4.41 -9.82
CA VAL A 83 15.22 -4.74 -9.60
C VAL A 83 14.66 -5.36 -10.87
N HIS A 84 14.00 -6.51 -10.73
CA HIS A 84 13.18 -7.09 -11.79
C HIS A 84 11.71 -6.81 -11.46
N VAL A 85 11.05 -6.06 -12.34
CA VAL A 85 9.65 -5.64 -12.17
C VAL A 85 8.75 -6.47 -13.09
N SER A 86 7.70 -7.05 -12.53
CA SER A 86 6.67 -7.79 -13.28
C SER A 86 5.29 -7.17 -13.07
N TYR A 87 4.47 -7.17 -14.11
CA TYR A 87 3.06 -6.77 -14.02
C TYR A 87 2.19 -8.01 -13.85
N LEU A 88 1.26 -8.00 -12.90
CA LEU A 88 0.39 -9.13 -12.59
C LEU A 88 -1.08 -8.74 -12.71
N TYR A 89 -1.80 -9.46 -13.56
CA TYR A 89 -3.27 -9.47 -13.58
C TYR A 89 -3.76 -10.54 -12.60
N TYR A 90 -4.50 -10.15 -11.57
CA TYR A 90 -4.88 -11.06 -10.47
C TYR A 90 -5.67 -12.29 -10.93
N ASP A 91 -6.53 -12.11 -11.94
CA ASP A 91 -7.36 -13.13 -12.55
C ASP A 91 -6.57 -14.09 -13.45
N GLU A 92 -5.35 -13.72 -13.84
CA GLU A 92 -4.47 -14.54 -14.69
C GLU A 92 -3.45 -15.36 -13.89
N VAL A 93 -3.36 -15.17 -12.56
CA VAL A 93 -2.49 -15.98 -11.69
C VAL A 93 -3.07 -17.38 -11.56
N THR A 94 -2.60 -18.30 -12.41
CA THR A 94 -2.97 -19.72 -12.38
C THR A 94 -1.79 -20.61 -12.01
N THR A 95 -2.09 -21.77 -11.43
CA THR A 95 -1.10 -22.79 -11.02
C THR A 95 -0.28 -23.33 -12.20
N LYS A 96 -0.84 -23.32 -13.41
CA LYS A 96 -0.20 -23.80 -14.64
C LYS A 96 0.98 -22.93 -15.11
N ASN A 97 1.02 -21.65 -14.71
CA ASN A 97 2.11 -20.74 -15.07
C ASN A 97 3.35 -20.90 -14.15
N LEU A 98 3.26 -21.71 -13.08
CA LEU A 98 4.32 -21.91 -12.08
C LEU A 98 5.17 -23.17 -12.32
N ASN A 99 5.23 -23.66 -13.57
CA ASN A 99 5.84 -24.94 -14.00
C ASN A 99 7.34 -25.17 -13.68
N SER A 100 7.98 -24.41 -12.78
CA SER A 100 9.41 -24.58 -12.46
C SER A 100 9.82 -24.40 -10.99
N ILE A 101 8.91 -24.08 -10.06
CA ILE A 101 9.32 -23.97 -8.65
C ILE A 101 9.12 -25.32 -7.96
N GLN A 102 10.08 -26.24 -8.14
CA GLN A 102 10.17 -27.42 -7.27
C GLN A 102 10.48 -26.94 -5.84
N ILE A 103 9.44 -26.85 -5.02
CA ILE A 103 9.58 -26.60 -3.59
C ILE A 103 9.98 -27.93 -2.96
N ASN A 104 11.28 -28.12 -2.70
CA ASN A 104 11.73 -29.24 -1.88
C ASN A 104 11.12 -29.09 -0.49
N ALA A 105 10.23 -30.01 -0.12
CA ALA A 105 9.64 -30.06 1.21
C ALA A 105 10.76 -30.22 2.26
N THR A 106 10.95 -29.21 3.10
CA THR A 106 11.86 -29.32 4.24
C THR A 106 11.25 -30.21 5.31
N SER A 107 12.07 -31.04 5.93
CA SER A 107 11.74 -32.10 6.90
C SER A 107 11.20 -31.63 8.26
N ILE A 108 10.62 -30.43 8.36
CA ILE A 108 10.29 -29.79 9.65
C ILE A 108 8.83 -30.04 10.07
N ASP A 109 7.94 -30.44 9.17
CA ASP A 109 6.57 -30.88 9.54
C ASP A 109 6.39 -32.37 9.22
N SER A 110 6.49 -33.22 10.24
CA SER A 110 6.21 -34.66 10.13
C SER A 110 4.72 -35.00 10.11
N LEU A 111 3.85 -33.99 10.08
CA LEU A 111 2.42 -34.17 9.88
C LEU A 111 2.13 -34.07 8.39
N SER A 112 1.87 -35.21 7.75
CA SER A 112 1.27 -35.22 6.42
C SER A 112 -0.02 -34.38 6.48
N PRO A 113 -0.18 -33.34 5.64
CA PRO A 113 -1.45 -32.63 5.54
C PRO A 113 -2.55 -33.66 5.33
N THR A 114 -3.52 -33.72 6.23
CA THR A 114 -4.62 -34.70 6.17
C THR A 114 -5.65 -34.36 5.09
N TYR A 115 -5.34 -33.40 4.21
CA TYR A 115 -6.13 -32.98 3.07
C TYR A 115 -5.20 -32.84 1.86
N GLU A 116 -5.62 -33.35 0.71
CA GLU A 116 -5.00 -32.97 -0.56
C GLU A 116 -5.08 -31.44 -0.69
N LEU A 117 -3.91 -30.79 -0.69
CA LEU A 117 -3.81 -29.38 -1.02
C LEU A 117 -4.13 -29.23 -2.51
N ILE A 118 -5.41 -28.99 -2.83
CA ILE A 118 -5.81 -28.59 -4.17
C ILE A 118 -5.16 -27.23 -4.42
N GLU A 119 -4.14 -27.19 -5.28
CA GLU A 119 -3.56 -25.93 -5.69
C GLU A 119 -4.67 -25.04 -6.29
N ASN A 120 -4.85 -23.85 -5.73
CA ASN A 120 -5.82 -22.87 -6.18
C ASN A 120 -5.12 -21.51 -6.40
N ASN A 121 -5.85 -20.56 -6.98
CA ASN A 121 -5.29 -19.24 -7.32
C ASN A 121 -4.75 -18.51 -6.07
N PHE A 122 -5.32 -18.71 -4.90
CA PHE A 122 -4.84 -18.10 -3.65
C PHE A 122 -3.48 -18.69 -3.21
N ILE A 123 -3.31 -20.01 -3.24
CA ILE A 123 -2.02 -20.66 -2.94
C ILE A 123 -0.95 -20.21 -3.93
N ALA A 124 -1.29 -20.10 -5.22
CA ALA A 124 -0.38 -19.57 -6.24
C ALA A 124 0.02 -18.11 -5.92
N GLN A 125 -0.92 -17.26 -5.52
CA GLN A 125 -0.65 -15.88 -5.10
C GLN A 125 0.27 -15.83 -3.87
N LEU A 126 0.03 -16.66 -2.84
CA LEU A 126 0.90 -16.71 -1.64
C LEU A 126 2.34 -17.11 -1.98
N LYS A 127 2.54 -18.02 -2.94
CA LYS A 127 3.89 -18.40 -3.41
C LYS A 127 4.62 -17.22 -4.04
N ILE A 128 3.92 -16.38 -4.82
CA ILE A 128 4.49 -15.17 -5.42
C ILE A 128 4.75 -14.12 -4.32
N LEU A 129 3.75 -13.81 -3.49
CA LEU A 129 3.83 -12.82 -2.41
C LEU A 129 5.02 -13.03 -1.48
N ARG A 130 5.33 -14.30 -1.17
CA ARG A 130 6.48 -14.67 -0.33
C ARG A 130 7.81 -14.18 -0.90
N GLN A 131 7.94 -14.16 -2.23
CA GLN A 131 9.16 -13.81 -2.95
C GLN A 131 9.23 -12.32 -3.27
N MET A 132 8.14 -11.56 -3.04
CA MET A 132 8.11 -10.14 -3.35
C MET A 132 8.92 -9.33 -2.35
N ASP A 133 9.87 -8.56 -2.87
CA ASP A 133 10.59 -7.55 -2.11
C ASP A 133 9.84 -6.21 -2.15
N ILE A 134 9.25 -5.90 -3.31
CA ILE A 134 8.49 -4.67 -3.54
C ILE A 134 7.11 -5.03 -4.11
N HIS A 135 6.07 -4.78 -3.33
CA HIS A 135 4.67 -4.93 -3.74
C HIS A 135 4.11 -3.57 -4.15
N ILE A 136 3.51 -3.46 -5.33
CA ILE A 136 3.04 -2.18 -5.87
C ILE A 136 1.59 -2.32 -6.29
N THR A 137 0.70 -1.48 -5.78
CA THR A 137 -0.73 -1.60 -6.08
C THR A 137 -1.47 -0.27 -5.94
N GLY A 138 -2.69 -0.21 -6.46
CA GLY A 138 -3.65 0.86 -6.19
C GLY A 138 -4.65 0.48 -5.08
N PRO A 139 -5.58 1.38 -4.72
CA PRO A 139 -6.57 1.12 -3.67
C PRO A 139 -7.54 -0.03 -3.96
N GLY A 140 -7.96 -0.74 -2.93
CA GLY A 140 -8.85 -1.91 -3.00
C GLY A 140 -8.18 -3.23 -2.60
N SER A 141 -8.73 -4.35 -3.08
CA SER A 141 -8.37 -5.70 -2.61
C SER A 141 -6.89 -6.07 -2.76
N GLY A 142 -6.19 -5.48 -3.74
CA GLY A 142 -4.74 -5.68 -3.91
C GLY A 142 -3.93 -5.27 -2.69
N GLN A 143 -4.35 -4.24 -1.95
CA GLN A 143 -3.64 -3.78 -0.75
C GLN A 143 -3.72 -4.76 0.41
N MET A 144 -4.75 -5.61 0.46
CA MET A 144 -4.91 -6.57 1.56
C MET A 144 -3.82 -7.64 1.54
N TYR A 145 -3.21 -7.90 0.39
CA TYR A 145 -2.17 -8.93 0.23
C TYR A 145 -0.83 -8.52 0.83
N GLN A 146 -0.61 -7.24 1.16
CA GLN A 146 0.67 -6.80 1.72
C GLN A 146 0.99 -7.47 3.08
N THR A 147 -0.04 -7.91 3.81
CA THR A 147 0.10 -8.69 5.05
C THR A 147 0.81 -10.03 4.81
N PHE A 148 0.88 -10.52 3.56
CA PHE A 148 1.54 -11.78 3.23
C PHE A 148 2.99 -11.62 2.78
N LEU A 149 3.51 -10.40 2.75
CA LEU A 149 4.89 -10.13 2.36
C LEU A 149 5.89 -10.60 3.42
N SER A 150 7.13 -10.81 2.98
CA SER A 150 8.27 -11.07 3.85
C SER A 150 8.61 -9.86 4.72
N ASP A 151 9.26 -10.12 5.87
CA ASP A 151 9.75 -9.05 6.72
C ASP A 151 10.82 -8.23 5.99
N GLY A 152 10.76 -6.91 6.09
CA GLY A 152 11.65 -6.00 5.37
C GLY A 152 11.23 -5.71 3.93
N SER A 153 10.10 -6.24 3.46
CA SER A 153 9.54 -5.85 2.16
C SER A 153 8.93 -4.44 2.21
N ILE A 154 8.73 -3.85 1.03
CA ILE A 154 8.10 -2.53 0.86
C ILE A 154 6.82 -2.67 0.05
N THR A 155 5.78 -1.96 0.47
CA THR A 155 4.53 -1.81 -0.28
C THR A 155 4.42 -0.37 -0.80
N ILE A 156 4.22 -0.20 -2.10
CA ILE A 156 4.03 1.08 -2.77
C ILE A 156 2.55 1.20 -3.15
N ASN A 157 1.87 2.17 -2.58
CA ASN A 157 0.48 2.47 -2.91
C ASN A 157 0.42 3.62 -3.92
N LEU A 158 0.02 3.30 -5.15
CA LEU A 158 -0.10 4.25 -6.26
C LEU A 158 -1.33 5.17 -6.14
N GLY A 159 -2.22 4.92 -5.17
CA GLY A 159 -3.40 5.73 -4.94
C GLY A 159 -4.45 5.63 -6.06
N GLY A 160 -5.62 6.16 -5.78
CA GLY A 160 -6.73 6.31 -6.72
C GLY A 160 -7.23 7.74 -6.71
N ILE A 161 -8.22 8.01 -7.56
CA ILE A 161 -8.86 9.32 -7.70
C ILE A 161 -10.31 9.24 -7.22
N LYS A 162 -10.72 10.20 -6.40
CA LYS A 162 -12.10 10.40 -5.91
C LYS A 162 -12.59 11.83 -6.24
N PRO A 163 -13.87 12.05 -6.58
CA PRO A 163 -14.83 11.04 -6.98
C PRO A 163 -14.39 10.36 -8.28
N ARG A 164 -14.79 9.10 -8.50
CA ARG A 164 -14.33 8.30 -9.65
C ARG A 164 -14.84 8.79 -11.01
N LYS A 165 -15.83 9.69 -11.04
CA LYS A 165 -16.45 10.17 -12.28
C LYS A 165 -15.74 11.44 -12.74
N LEU A 166 -15.36 11.46 -14.02
CA LEU A 166 -14.69 12.57 -14.72
C LEU A 166 -15.50 13.88 -14.75
N GLU A 167 -16.77 13.85 -14.34
CA GLU A 167 -17.66 15.02 -14.35
C GLU A 167 -17.24 16.11 -13.35
N ASN A 168 -16.29 15.84 -12.45
CA ASN A 168 -15.81 16.82 -11.46
C ASN A 168 -14.29 16.72 -11.24
N ILE A 169 -13.49 16.75 -12.31
CA ILE A 169 -12.01 16.72 -12.22
C ILE A 169 -11.50 17.84 -11.30
N ASP A 170 -12.14 19.01 -11.31
CA ASP A 170 -11.73 20.14 -10.45
C ASP A 170 -11.91 19.86 -8.95
N LYS A 171 -12.78 18.90 -8.61
CA LYS A 171 -13.03 18.44 -7.23
C LYS A 171 -12.38 17.09 -6.96
N ALA A 172 -11.57 16.58 -7.89
CA ALA A 172 -10.92 15.30 -7.74
C ALA A 172 -9.77 15.41 -6.73
N TYR A 173 -9.61 14.37 -5.91
CA TYR A 173 -8.53 14.23 -4.95
C TYR A 173 -7.99 12.81 -4.90
N SER A 174 -6.80 12.69 -4.35
CA SER A 174 -6.09 11.43 -4.25
C SER A 174 -6.54 10.67 -3.02
N SER A 175 -6.62 9.35 -3.17
CA SER A 175 -7.20 8.46 -2.18
C SER A 175 -6.31 7.23 -2.07
N TYR A 176 -5.79 6.96 -0.87
CA TYR A 176 -4.97 5.77 -0.60
C TYR A 176 -5.77 4.63 0.01
N LEU A 177 -6.96 4.93 0.56
CA LEU A 177 -7.88 4.03 1.25
C LEU A 177 -7.23 3.18 2.34
N GLU A 178 -6.91 1.93 2.05
CA GLU A 178 -6.57 0.90 3.04
C GLU A 178 -5.13 1.05 3.59
N GLN A 179 -4.61 2.28 3.68
CA GLN A 179 -3.29 2.61 4.24
C GLN A 179 -3.11 2.15 5.70
N TYR A 180 -4.21 2.01 6.46
CA TYR A 180 -4.18 1.45 7.82
C TYR A 180 -3.70 -0.01 7.84
N MET A 181 -3.87 -0.75 6.74
CA MET A 181 -3.33 -2.11 6.63
C MET A 181 -1.79 -2.08 6.64
N THR A 182 -1.18 -1.04 6.06
CA THR A 182 0.27 -0.89 6.01
C THR A 182 0.78 -0.46 7.38
N SER A 183 0.12 0.51 8.00
CA SER A 183 0.37 0.95 9.38
C SER A 183 0.24 -0.18 10.40
N GLY A 184 -0.73 -1.08 10.23
CA GLY A 184 -0.93 -2.26 11.08
C GLY A 184 0.03 -3.42 10.82
N THR A 185 0.95 -3.31 9.85
CA THR A 185 1.89 -4.38 9.49
C THR A 185 3.34 -3.93 9.77
N PRO A 186 3.84 -4.11 11.01
CA PRO A 186 5.08 -3.47 11.46
C PRO A 186 6.36 -4.08 10.85
N TYR A 187 6.26 -5.16 10.09
CA TYR A 187 7.40 -5.77 9.40
C TYR A 187 7.57 -5.33 7.94
N ILE A 188 6.70 -4.46 7.43
CA ILE A 188 6.85 -3.87 6.09
C ILE A 188 6.85 -2.35 6.17
N LYS A 189 7.48 -1.69 5.19
CA LYS A 189 7.43 -0.23 5.03
C LYS A 189 6.50 0.16 3.88
N GLY A 190 5.69 1.18 4.09
CA GLY A 190 4.81 1.81 3.11
C GLY A 190 5.49 2.98 2.42
N LEU A 191 5.31 3.06 1.11
CA LEU A 191 5.57 4.24 0.30
C LEU A 191 4.30 4.58 -0.49
N TYR A 192 4.13 5.86 -0.80
CA TYR A 192 2.91 6.37 -1.40
C TYR A 192 3.25 7.27 -2.58
N TYR A 193 2.51 7.12 -3.66
CA TYR A 193 2.62 8.02 -4.81
C TYR A 193 2.30 9.46 -4.38
N PRO A 194 2.99 10.51 -4.86
CA PRO A 194 2.79 11.86 -4.35
C PRO A 194 1.34 12.34 -4.42
N ILE A 195 0.76 12.72 -3.26
CA ILE A 195 -0.68 13.02 -3.11
C ILE A 195 -1.17 14.15 -4.02
N ASN A 196 -0.34 15.17 -4.27
CA ASN A 196 -0.71 16.30 -5.12
C ASN A 196 -0.55 16.01 -6.62
N GLU A 197 0.16 14.93 -6.97
CA GLU A 197 0.44 14.58 -8.36
C GLU A 197 -0.53 13.51 -8.87
N ARG A 198 -1.04 12.64 -8.01
CA ARG A 198 -1.90 11.52 -8.43
C ARG A 198 -3.17 11.95 -9.16
N GLN A 199 -3.74 13.13 -8.86
CA GLN A 199 -4.89 13.70 -9.58
C GLN A 199 -4.60 13.97 -11.07
N LYS A 200 -3.32 14.14 -11.45
CA LYS A 200 -2.87 14.39 -12.83
C LYS A 200 -2.56 13.10 -13.61
N GLY A 201 -2.95 11.96 -13.06
CA GLY A 201 -2.55 10.64 -13.55
C GLY A 201 -1.24 10.15 -12.94
N ILE A 202 -0.95 8.87 -13.16
CA ILE A 202 0.33 8.25 -12.85
C ILE A 202 1.35 8.69 -13.91
N LYS A 203 2.58 8.92 -13.47
CA LYS A 203 3.71 9.34 -14.31
C LYS A 203 4.83 8.35 -14.16
N LYS A 204 5.39 7.93 -15.30
CA LYS A 204 6.50 6.98 -15.41
C LYS A 204 7.63 7.33 -14.46
N ASP A 205 8.10 8.57 -14.50
CA ASP A 205 9.26 9.02 -13.71
C ASP A 205 9.01 8.92 -12.19
N GLU A 206 7.79 9.18 -11.72
CA GLU A 206 7.44 9.03 -10.31
C GLU A 206 7.33 7.55 -9.91
N VAL A 207 6.83 6.67 -10.78
CA VAL A 207 6.85 5.22 -10.54
C VAL A 207 8.28 4.70 -10.43
N ILE A 208 9.16 5.10 -11.35
CA ILE A 208 10.59 4.74 -11.33
C ILE A 208 11.24 5.20 -10.03
N LYS A 209 11.04 6.46 -9.65
CA LYS A 209 11.59 7.05 -8.43
C LYS A 209 11.12 6.32 -7.17
N LEU A 210 9.85 5.93 -7.08
CA LEU A 210 9.33 5.16 -5.95
C LEU A 210 9.96 3.76 -5.87
N ILE A 211 10.12 3.06 -7.01
CA ILE A 211 10.76 1.74 -7.04
C ILE A 211 12.24 1.83 -6.66
N GLN A 212 12.95 2.85 -7.12
CA GLN A 212 14.35 3.11 -6.73
C GLN A 212 14.47 3.46 -5.24
N GLN A 213 13.56 4.28 -4.73
CA GLN A 213 13.53 4.60 -3.30
C GLN A 213 13.28 3.33 -2.47
N ALA A 214 12.34 2.49 -2.89
CA ALA A 214 12.05 1.23 -2.22
C ALA A 214 13.26 0.30 -2.23
N SER A 215 13.88 0.09 -3.40
CA SER A 215 15.03 -0.80 -3.52
C SER A 215 16.22 -0.34 -2.68
N LYS A 216 16.47 0.97 -2.65
CA LYS A 216 17.49 1.57 -1.80
C LYS A 216 17.20 1.32 -0.31
N LEU A 217 15.96 1.59 0.14
CA LEU A 217 15.56 1.36 1.53
C LEU A 217 15.70 -0.10 1.96
N ILE A 218 15.34 -1.04 1.08
CA ILE A 218 15.47 -2.48 1.36
C ILE A 218 16.94 -2.86 1.57
N LEU A 219 17.83 -2.44 0.67
CA LEU A 219 19.24 -2.83 0.68
C LEU A 219 20.08 -2.06 1.72
N GLU A 220 19.81 -0.77 1.94
CA GLU A 220 20.50 0.00 2.98
C GLU A 220 20.00 -0.35 4.39
N GLY A 221 18.73 -0.74 4.50
CA GLY A 221 18.11 -1.14 5.75
C GLY A 221 17.21 -0.06 6.34
N PHE A 222 15.97 -0.42 6.65
CA PHE A 222 15.12 0.31 7.59
C PHE A 222 14.86 -0.55 8.83
N SER A 223 14.67 0.12 9.98
CA SER A 223 14.47 -0.53 11.27
C SER A 223 13.13 -1.26 11.36
N LEU A 224 13.14 -2.43 12.00
CA LEU A 224 11.96 -3.21 12.37
C LEU A 224 11.81 -3.24 13.91
N PRO A 225 10.58 -3.13 14.46
CA PRO A 225 9.33 -2.85 13.75
C PRO A 225 9.28 -1.42 13.19
N VAL A 226 8.57 -1.23 12.08
CA VAL A 226 8.25 0.08 11.52
C VAL A 226 7.21 0.77 12.41
N ASN A 227 7.46 2.03 12.76
CA ASN A 227 6.48 2.83 13.51
C ASN A 227 5.19 3.00 12.68
N ALA A 228 4.04 2.72 13.30
CA ALA A 228 2.73 2.75 12.65
C ALA A 228 2.39 4.12 12.03
N HIS A 229 2.77 5.24 12.67
CA HIS A 229 2.53 6.59 12.17
C HIS A 229 3.44 6.90 10.97
N ASP A 230 4.71 6.51 11.04
CA ASP A 230 5.67 6.68 9.94
C ASP A 230 5.37 5.78 8.72
N ASN A 231 4.42 4.86 8.87
CA ASN A 231 3.97 3.95 7.82
C ASN A 231 2.65 4.37 7.16
N LEU A 232 2.10 5.53 7.52
CA LEU A 232 0.92 6.13 6.89
C LEU A 232 1.33 7.07 5.75
N ALA A 233 0.40 7.31 4.83
CA ALA A 233 0.52 8.38 3.86
C ALA A 233 0.35 9.75 4.54
N PRO A 234 0.70 10.87 3.89
CA PRO A 234 0.60 12.21 4.50
C PRO A 234 -0.80 12.56 5.04
N ASP A 235 -1.87 12.12 4.37
CA ASP A 235 -3.26 12.32 4.82
C ASP A 235 -3.59 11.49 6.07
N GLY A 236 -3.11 10.25 6.16
CA GLY A 236 -3.20 9.41 7.34
C GLY A 236 -2.43 9.99 8.53
N GLN A 237 -1.21 10.48 8.29
CA GLN A 237 -0.41 11.16 9.33
C GLN A 237 -1.11 12.42 9.85
N LEU A 238 -1.64 13.24 8.94
CA LEU A 238 -2.44 14.41 9.28
C LEU A 238 -3.63 14.03 10.17
N PHE A 239 -4.37 12.98 9.81
CA PHE A 239 -5.54 12.54 10.55
C PHE A 239 -5.21 12.08 11.97
N VAL A 240 -4.10 11.37 12.15
CA VAL A 240 -3.62 10.99 13.49
C VAL A 240 -3.29 12.23 14.32
N GLU A 241 -2.55 13.20 13.76
CA GLU A 241 -2.23 14.44 14.48
C GLU A 241 -3.48 15.29 14.78
N MET A 242 -4.47 15.28 13.89
CA MET A 242 -5.77 15.91 14.13
C MET A 242 -6.44 15.28 15.36
N CYS A 243 -6.49 13.94 15.45
CA CYS A 243 -7.04 13.23 16.61
C CYS A 243 -6.25 13.49 17.91
N GLU A 244 -4.94 13.68 17.80
CA GLU A 244 -4.10 14.00 18.96
C GLU A 244 -4.42 15.39 19.53
N LYS A 245 -4.62 16.38 18.65
CA LYS A 245 -4.86 17.78 19.01
C LYS A 245 -6.33 18.12 19.30
N ASP A 246 -7.26 17.47 18.61
CA ASP A 246 -8.71 17.67 18.77
C ASP A 246 -9.36 16.38 19.31
N LYS A 247 -9.53 16.34 20.64
CA LYS A 247 -10.10 15.17 21.33
C LYS A 247 -11.58 14.97 21.05
N GLU A 248 -12.31 16.04 20.76
CA GLU A 248 -13.73 15.96 20.42
C GLU A 248 -13.89 15.31 19.05
N PHE A 249 -13.15 15.80 18.05
CA PHE A 249 -13.05 15.16 16.74
C PHE A 249 -12.62 13.69 16.86
N CYS A 250 -11.56 13.41 17.62
CA CYS A 250 -11.10 12.03 17.83
C CYS A 250 -12.21 11.14 18.38
N SER A 251 -12.95 11.59 19.40
CA SER A 251 -14.07 10.82 19.96
C SER A 251 -15.16 10.61 18.91
N GLN A 252 -15.49 11.64 18.13
CA GLN A 252 -16.51 11.57 17.10
C GLN A 252 -16.20 10.52 16.02
N VAL A 253 -14.94 10.40 15.60
CA VAL A 253 -14.52 9.51 14.50
C VAL A 253 -14.09 8.11 14.94
N THR A 254 -13.98 7.85 16.25
CA THR A 254 -13.53 6.55 16.78
C THR A 254 -14.54 5.86 17.69
N THR A 255 -15.43 6.60 18.34
CA THR A 255 -16.33 6.04 19.36
C THR A 255 -17.64 5.59 18.73
N ARG A 256 -17.88 4.27 18.71
CA ARG A 256 -19.17 3.69 18.29
C ARG A 256 -20.09 3.53 19.49
N THR A 257 -21.22 4.22 19.48
CA THR A 257 -22.28 4.08 20.49
C THR A 257 -23.63 3.96 19.80
N SER A 258 -24.61 3.31 20.45
CA SER A 258 -25.93 3.06 19.85
C SER A 258 -26.77 4.31 19.62
N ASP A 259 -26.40 5.42 20.25
CA ASP A 259 -27.08 6.72 20.23
C ASP A 259 -26.45 7.73 19.27
N ARG A 260 -25.27 7.44 18.70
CA ARG A 260 -24.59 8.33 17.76
C ARG A 260 -24.89 7.95 16.32
N ASN A 261 -25.20 8.96 15.51
CA ASN A 261 -25.31 8.81 14.08
C ASN A 261 -23.96 8.37 13.49
N SER A 262 -23.98 7.38 12.60
CA SER A 262 -22.78 6.81 11.97
C SER A 262 -22.20 7.68 10.86
N ASP A 263 -22.84 8.79 10.48
CA ASP A 263 -22.41 9.64 9.36
C ASP A 263 -20.97 10.16 9.48
N CYS A 264 -20.48 10.38 10.71
CA CYS A 264 -19.10 10.82 10.99
C CYS A 264 -18.13 9.65 11.29
N LEU A 265 -18.65 8.42 11.33
CA LEU A 265 -17.89 7.18 11.58
C LEU A 265 -17.66 6.36 10.31
N ASP A 266 -18.53 6.49 9.32
CA ASP A 266 -18.43 5.80 8.02
C ASP A 266 -17.82 6.74 6.97
N PHE A 267 -16.50 6.91 7.05
CA PHE A 267 -15.74 7.76 6.13
C PHE A 267 -14.38 7.16 5.83
N TRP A 268 -13.78 7.64 4.73
CA TRP A 268 -12.36 7.45 4.49
C TRP A 268 -11.59 8.68 4.93
N VAL A 269 -10.38 8.49 5.47
CA VAL A 269 -9.53 9.58 5.96
C VAL A 269 -9.41 10.69 4.92
N GLU A 270 -9.21 10.36 3.64
CA GLU A 270 -9.10 11.36 2.59
C GLU A 270 -10.39 12.18 2.36
N ASP A 271 -11.58 11.65 2.69
CA ASP A 271 -12.83 12.39 2.56
C ASP A 271 -12.85 13.53 3.59
N PHE A 272 -12.35 13.29 4.81
CA PHE A 272 -12.12 14.31 5.83
C PHE A 272 -10.99 15.27 5.42
N VAL A 273 -9.83 14.72 5.03
CA VAL A 273 -8.65 15.52 4.68
C VAL A 273 -8.89 16.41 3.48
N HIS A 274 -9.82 16.09 2.58
CA HIS A 274 -10.19 16.95 1.46
C HIS A 274 -11.52 17.70 1.65
N GLU A 275 -12.10 17.69 2.85
CA GLU A 275 -13.39 18.33 3.15
C GLU A 275 -14.45 17.95 2.09
N HIS A 276 -14.67 16.65 1.92
CA HIS A 276 -15.68 16.12 1.02
C HIS A 276 -16.98 15.81 1.77
N ARG A 277 -18.14 16.15 1.19
CA ARG A 277 -19.48 15.84 1.75
C ARG A 277 -19.67 16.39 3.17
N GLN A 278 -19.93 15.54 4.17
CA GLN A 278 -20.25 15.93 5.55
C GLN A 278 -19.13 16.69 6.25
N TRP A 279 -17.93 16.64 5.69
CA TRP A 279 -16.74 17.33 6.18
C TRP A 279 -16.60 18.75 5.60
N GLN A 280 -17.50 19.20 4.72
CA GLN A 280 -17.51 20.57 4.21
C GLN A 280 -18.01 21.57 5.26
N VAL A 281 -17.57 22.81 5.12
CA VAL A 281 -18.15 23.93 5.86
C VAL A 281 -19.64 24.01 5.51
N GLY A 282 -20.51 23.80 6.50
CA GLY A 282 -21.97 23.78 6.33
C GLY A 282 -22.58 22.39 6.05
N GLY A 283 -21.75 21.36 5.87
CA GLY A 283 -22.20 19.98 5.60
C GLY A 283 -22.59 19.73 4.13
N PHE A 284 -23.30 18.63 3.89
CA PHE A 284 -23.89 18.31 2.59
C PHE A 284 -25.36 17.90 2.74
N ILE A 285 -26.16 18.18 1.71
CA ILE A 285 -27.59 17.82 1.71
C ILE A 285 -27.77 16.49 0.99
N GLU A 286 -28.36 15.51 1.69
CA GLU A 286 -28.78 14.22 1.13
C GLU A 286 -30.21 13.91 1.57
N ASN A 287 -31.11 13.70 0.60
CA ASN A 287 -32.53 13.44 0.86
C ASN A 287 -33.19 14.48 1.79
N ASP A 288 -32.98 15.77 1.49
CA ASP A 288 -33.45 16.94 2.26
C ASP A 288 -32.93 17.03 3.71
N ARG A 289 -31.96 16.18 4.08
CA ARG A 289 -31.28 16.24 5.37
C ARG A 289 -29.92 16.88 5.18
N ASN A 290 -29.62 17.90 5.98
CA ASN A 290 -28.26 18.42 6.06
C ASN A 290 -27.43 17.53 7.00
N ILE A 291 -26.40 16.89 6.47
CA ILE A 291 -25.47 16.03 7.19
C ILE A 291 -24.16 16.80 7.35
N SER A 292 -23.77 17.07 8.59
CA SER A 292 -22.55 17.79 8.91
C SER A 292 -21.83 17.14 10.08
N CYS A 293 -20.52 17.03 9.97
CA CYS A 293 -19.65 16.55 11.03
C CYS A 293 -18.83 17.73 11.58
N PRO A 294 -19.09 18.20 12.82
CA PRO A 294 -18.34 19.30 13.40
C PRO A 294 -16.89 18.92 13.70
N PHE A 295 -15.93 19.75 13.28
CA PHE A 295 -14.52 19.66 13.69
C PHE A 295 -13.83 21.02 13.52
N ASN A 296 -12.60 21.16 14.03
CA ASN A 296 -11.82 22.38 13.86
C ASN A 296 -11.22 22.51 12.44
N HIS A 297 -11.95 23.16 11.52
CA HIS A 297 -11.49 23.43 10.15
C HIS A 297 -10.18 24.21 10.08
N SER A 298 -9.99 25.20 10.96
CA SER A 298 -8.75 26.00 11.00
C SER A 298 -7.52 25.14 11.32
N LEU A 299 -7.66 24.20 12.27
CA LEU A 299 -6.62 23.24 12.58
C LEU A 299 -6.34 22.29 11.41
N LEU A 300 -7.37 21.79 10.72
CA LEU A 300 -7.19 20.97 9.52
C LEU A 300 -6.37 21.71 8.45
N HIS A 301 -6.67 22.99 8.20
CA HIS A 301 -5.96 23.79 7.21
C HIS A 301 -4.49 24.02 7.60
N GLU A 302 -4.20 24.29 8.89
CA GLU A 302 -2.82 24.37 9.40
C GLU A 302 -2.06 23.06 9.14
N LEU A 303 -2.69 21.92 9.46
CA LEU A 303 -2.05 20.63 9.28
C LEU A 303 -1.85 20.27 7.80
N ARG A 304 -2.77 20.66 6.91
CA ARG A 304 -2.60 20.46 5.46
C ARG A 304 -1.35 21.16 4.95
N GLU A 305 -1.11 22.40 5.37
CA GLU A 305 0.12 23.13 5.02
C GLU A 305 1.36 22.40 5.56
N LYS A 306 1.32 21.94 6.82
CA LYS A 306 2.41 21.15 7.43
C LYS A 306 2.76 19.90 6.60
N TYR A 307 1.75 19.15 6.18
CA TYR A 307 1.91 17.92 5.39
C TYR A 307 1.97 18.16 3.88
N ARG A 308 1.97 19.43 3.44
CA ARG A 308 2.02 19.87 2.04
C ARG A 308 0.90 19.28 1.17
N ILE A 309 -0.30 19.12 1.73
CA ILE A 309 -1.48 18.63 1.00
C ILE A 309 -2.22 19.82 0.41
N LYS A 310 -2.20 19.95 -0.92
CA LYS A 310 -2.87 21.05 -1.60
C LYS A 310 -4.38 20.83 -1.56
N HIS A 311 -5.10 21.83 -1.07
CA HIS A 311 -6.55 21.91 -1.19
C HIS A 311 -6.88 22.97 -2.25
N LYS A 312 -7.67 22.60 -3.26
CA LYS A 312 -8.34 23.59 -4.09
C LYS A 312 -9.65 23.92 -3.36
N PRO A 313 -9.82 25.13 -2.81
CA PRO A 313 -11.09 25.52 -2.24
C PRO A 313 -12.17 25.35 -3.31
N LEU A 314 -13.32 24.82 -2.89
CA LEU A 314 -14.51 24.81 -3.73
C LEU A 314 -14.95 26.26 -3.87
N ASP A 315 -14.81 26.84 -5.07
CA ASP A 315 -15.47 28.10 -5.36
C ASP A 315 -16.98 27.88 -5.18
N HIS A 316 -17.56 28.57 -4.19
CA HIS A 316 -18.96 28.46 -3.78
C HIS A 316 -19.90 29.24 -4.70
#